data_AF-A0A537EE45-F1
#
_entry.id   AF-A0A537EE45-F1
#
_cell.length_a   1.000
_cell.length_b   1.000
_cell.length_c   1.000
_cell.angle_alpha   90.00
_cell.angle_beta   90.00
_cell.angle_gamma   90.00
#
_symmetry.space_group_name_H-M   'P 1'
#
loop_
_entity.id
_entity.type
_entity.pdbx_description
1 polymer ?
#
loop_
_entity_poly.entity_id
_entity_poly.type
_entity_poly.pdbx_seq_one_letter_code
_entity_poly.pdbx_strand_id
1 'polypeptide(L)'
;MPILEKLTQQSQARHWTDSIPLEFHYTAGVAGEEFRRELRDNGRFLVSKCSKCKSTYIPARMYCPSCFIEMKDQFPIDKPGYVYSFTSVNRDRAGADTELPITVGLVKFEGVKGGIVHLLEKGDSDRLSIGMKVTPSLKNPSERTGAITDILAFKPISTESSSKTVEVGKAERWEVGAGENQARSLLHSIEESGYPVEEDEMTISSLRSKISKGELLTREEDRLLHRLGDKAREWRKAVKSSSETEPADTLSG
;
A
#
# COMPACT_ATOMS: atom_id res chain seq x y z
N MET A 1 10.84 -33.87 -30.07
CA MET A 1 9.82 -34.93 -29.88
C MET A 1 8.54 -34.26 -29.43
N PRO A 2 7.37 -34.62 -29.99
CA PRO A 2 6.11 -34.05 -29.51
C PRO A 2 5.86 -34.48 -28.06
N ILE A 3 5.23 -33.61 -27.27
CA ILE A 3 4.81 -33.82 -25.86
C ILE A 3 3.84 -35.01 -25.66
N LEU A 4 3.45 -35.70 -26.73
CA LEU A 4 2.45 -36.77 -26.73
C LEU A 4 2.97 -38.10 -26.15
N GLU A 5 4.29 -38.30 -26.06
CA GLU A 5 4.86 -39.51 -25.48
C GLU A 5 5.06 -39.34 -23.97
N LYS A 6 4.22 -40.02 -23.18
CA LYS A 6 4.20 -39.88 -21.72
C LYS A 6 5.30 -40.74 -21.11
N LEU A 7 6.29 -40.10 -20.48
CA LEU A 7 7.29 -40.81 -19.68
C LEU A 7 6.61 -41.37 -18.42
N THR A 8 6.54 -42.70 -18.31
CA THR A 8 5.89 -43.40 -17.18
C THR A 8 6.88 -43.92 -16.15
N GLN A 9 8.18 -43.94 -16.49
CA GLN A 9 9.26 -44.40 -15.62
C GLN A 9 10.27 -43.26 -15.39
N GLN A 10 10.71 -43.08 -14.15
CA GLN A 10 11.65 -42.03 -13.77
C GLN A 10 13.01 -42.17 -14.47
N SER A 11 13.45 -43.40 -14.76
CA SER A 11 14.68 -43.69 -15.51
C SER A 11 14.67 -43.17 -16.94
N GLN A 12 13.49 -42.83 -17.48
CA GLN A 12 13.34 -42.31 -18.83
C GLN A 12 13.30 -40.77 -18.85
N ALA A 13 13.47 -40.10 -17.70
CA ALA A 13 13.55 -38.64 -17.64
C ALA A 13 14.66 -38.14 -18.56
N ARG A 14 14.30 -37.28 -19.52
CA ARG A 14 15.24 -36.65 -20.45
C ARG A 14 15.39 -35.17 -20.08
N HIS A 15 16.60 -34.64 -20.27
CA HIS A 15 16.82 -33.20 -20.19
C HIS A 15 16.42 -32.57 -21.54
N TRP A 16 15.72 -31.44 -21.48
CA TRP A 16 15.40 -30.66 -22.67
C TRP A 16 16.53 -29.63 -22.86
N THR A 17 17.27 -29.73 -23.96
CA THR A 17 18.49 -28.93 -24.22
C THR A 17 18.20 -27.56 -24.84
N ASP A 18 16.97 -27.33 -25.30
CA ASP A 18 16.55 -26.10 -25.98
C ASP A 18 15.64 -25.27 -25.06
N SER A 19 15.11 -24.17 -25.58
CA SER A 19 13.97 -23.47 -25.00
C SER A 19 12.73 -24.37 -24.97
N ILE A 20 12.07 -24.46 -23.82
CA ILE A 20 10.73 -25.04 -23.73
C ILE A 20 9.77 -23.91 -24.12
N PRO A 21 9.05 -23.99 -25.26
CA PRO A 21 8.11 -22.95 -25.66
C PRO A 21 6.86 -23.05 -24.78
N LEU A 22 6.92 -22.47 -23.58
CA LEU A 22 5.80 -22.34 -22.67
C LEU A 22 5.02 -21.07 -23.01
N GLU A 23 3.98 -21.21 -23.82
CA GLU A 23 2.98 -20.15 -23.99
C GLU A 23 1.85 -20.35 -22.98
N PHE A 24 1.80 -19.50 -21.95
CA PHE A 24 0.72 -19.52 -20.98
C PHE A 24 -0.35 -18.49 -21.33
N HIS A 25 -1.50 -18.96 -21.84
CA HIS A 25 -2.71 -18.14 -21.91
C HIS A 25 -3.47 -18.22 -20.58
N TYR A 26 -3.11 -17.38 -19.63
CA TYR A 26 -3.87 -17.24 -18.39
C TYR A 26 -5.20 -16.52 -18.67
N THR A 27 -6.26 -17.31 -18.87
CA THR A 27 -7.62 -16.76 -18.84
C THR A 27 -7.98 -16.37 -17.41
N ALA A 28 -8.69 -15.26 -17.20
CA ALA A 28 -9.10 -14.92 -15.83
C ALA A 28 -10.33 -15.69 -15.31
N GLY A 29 -10.75 -16.73 -16.03
CA GLY A 29 -11.98 -17.46 -15.74
C GLY A 29 -13.24 -16.62 -15.93
N VAL A 30 -14.39 -17.25 -15.68
CA VAL A 30 -15.73 -16.67 -15.91
C VAL A 30 -15.93 -15.38 -15.11
N ALA A 31 -15.76 -15.43 -13.79
CA ALA A 31 -15.94 -14.25 -12.93
C ALA A 31 -14.93 -13.12 -13.20
N GLY A 32 -13.69 -13.46 -13.57
CA GLY A 32 -12.70 -12.45 -13.94
C GLY A 32 -13.00 -11.78 -15.29
N GLU A 33 -13.54 -12.53 -16.24
CA GLU A 33 -14.04 -11.99 -17.51
C GLU A 33 -15.27 -11.10 -17.31
N GLU A 34 -16.20 -11.50 -16.45
CA GLU A 34 -17.37 -10.68 -16.09
C GLU A 34 -16.94 -9.37 -15.41
N PHE A 35 -15.98 -9.41 -14.48
CA PHE A 35 -15.38 -8.21 -13.88
C PHE A 35 -14.77 -7.28 -14.94
N ARG A 36 -14.02 -7.83 -15.90
CA ARG A 36 -13.41 -7.03 -16.98
C ARG A 36 -14.46 -6.41 -17.90
N ARG A 37 -15.49 -7.17 -18.29
CA ARG A 37 -16.58 -6.65 -19.13
C ARG A 37 -17.33 -5.54 -18.40
N GLU A 38 -17.62 -5.73 -17.12
CA GLU A 38 -18.29 -4.71 -16.31
C GLU A 38 -17.46 -3.42 -16.19
N LEU A 39 -16.14 -3.55 -16.01
CA LEU A 39 -15.23 -2.40 -16.04
C LEU A 39 -15.21 -1.72 -17.42
N ARG A 40 -15.13 -2.51 -18.49
CA ARG A 40 -15.09 -2.00 -19.86
C ARG A 40 -16.36 -1.24 -20.23
N ASP A 41 -17.50 -1.90 -20.07
CA ASP A 41 -18.78 -1.47 -20.63
C ASP A 41 -19.43 -0.43 -19.70
N ASN A 42 -19.39 -0.66 -18.39
CA ASN A 42 -20.12 0.15 -17.41
C ASN A 42 -19.22 1.01 -16.51
N GLY A 43 -17.92 0.72 -16.44
CA GLY A 43 -16.99 1.45 -15.57
C GLY A 43 -17.27 1.19 -14.10
N ARG A 44 -17.82 0.02 -13.78
CA ARG A 44 -18.14 -0.40 -12.41
C ARG A 44 -17.27 -1.56 -11.98
N PHE A 45 -17.14 -1.75 -10.67
CA PHE A 45 -16.42 -2.89 -10.12
C PHE A 45 -17.39 -3.98 -9.70
N LEU A 46 -17.25 -5.14 -10.32
CA LEU A 46 -18.06 -6.30 -10.00
C LEU A 46 -17.49 -7.04 -8.78
N VAL A 47 -18.36 -7.45 -7.86
CA VAL A 47 -18.01 -8.27 -6.70
C VAL A 47 -18.82 -9.55 -6.70
N SER A 48 -18.35 -10.57 -5.98
CA SER A 48 -19.10 -11.80 -5.77
C SER A 48 -19.40 -11.98 -4.28
N LYS A 49 -20.60 -12.47 -3.96
CA LYS A 49 -21.04 -12.73 -2.58
C LYS A 49 -21.28 -14.22 -2.33
N CYS A 50 -20.74 -14.70 -1.22
CA CYS A 50 -20.92 -16.09 -0.82
C CYS A 50 -22.30 -16.29 -0.20
N SER A 51 -23.07 -17.24 -0.72
CA SER A 51 -24.41 -17.55 -0.21
C SER A 51 -24.38 -18.11 1.22
N LYS A 52 -23.28 -18.78 1.62
CA LYS A 52 -23.10 -19.41 2.94
C LYS A 52 -22.59 -18.43 4.00
N CYS A 53 -21.37 -17.92 3.86
CA CYS A 53 -20.75 -17.04 4.86
C CYS A 53 -21.02 -15.54 4.66
N LYS A 54 -21.77 -15.16 3.60
CA LYS A 54 -22.14 -13.78 3.26
C LYS A 54 -20.98 -12.82 2.99
N SER A 55 -19.73 -13.32 2.98
CA SER A 55 -18.56 -12.52 2.60
C SER A 55 -18.65 -12.12 1.13
N THR A 56 -18.38 -10.85 0.87
CA THR A 56 -18.29 -10.26 -0.49
C THR A 56 -16.83 -10.07 -0.86
N TYR A 57 -16.48 -10.26 -2.13
CA TYR A 57 -15.10 -10.21 -2.59
C TYR A 57 -14.91 -9.38 -3.87
N ILE A 58 -13.79 -8.66 -3.93
CA ILE A 58 -13.30 -7.94 -5.10
C ILE A 58 -11.86 -8.38 -5.45
N PRO A 59 -11.52 -8.55 -6.73
CA PRO A 59 -12.42 -8.72 -7.87
C PRO A 59 -13.42 -9.88 -7.68
N ALA A 60 -14.47 -9.90 -8.49
CA ALA A 60 -15.42 -11.01 -8.56
C ALA A 60 -14.69 -12.36 -8.77
N ARG A 61 -15.21 -13.42 -8.16
CA ARG A 61 -14.62 -14.77 -8.15
C ARG A 61 -15.70 -15.86 -8.19
N MET A 62 -15.37 -16.98 -8.81
CA MET A 62 -16.28 -18.13 -8.93
C MET A 62 -16.43 -18.96 -7.64
N TYR A 63 -15.47 -18.88 -6.70
CA TYR A 63 -15.46 -19.73 -5.51
C TYR A 63 -15.13 -18.95 -4.23
N CYS A 64 -15.80 -19.33 -3.14
CA CYS A 64 -15.50 -18.79 -1.82
C CYS A 64 -14.27 -19.50 -1.23
N PRO A 65 -13.18 -18.79 -0.90
CA PRO A 65 -11.97 -19.42 -0.36
C PRO A 65 -12.14 -19.99 1.05
N SER A 66 -13.17 -19.55 1.79
CA SER A 66 -13.43 -20.01 3.15
C SER A 66 -14.44 -21.16 3.21
N CYS A 67 -15.39 -21.20 2.27
CA CYS A 67 -16.47 -22.19 2.27
C CYS A 67 -16.31 -23.27 1.20
N PHE A 68 -15.41 -23.07 0.23
CA PHE A 68 -15.19 -23.96 -0.92
C PHE A 68 -16.46 -24.27 -1.71
N ILE A 69 -17.36 -23.29 -1.82
CA ILE A 69 -18.57 -23.36 -2.64
C ILE A 69 -18.51 -22.38 -3.79
N GLU A 70 -19.25 -22.67 -4.84
CA GLU A 70 -19.46 -21.78 -5.97
C GLU A 70 -20.20 -20.49 -5.53
N MET A 71 -19.80 -19.36 -6.10
CA MET A 71 -20.36 -18.04 -5.87
C MET A 71 -21.03 -17.54 -7.15
N LYS A 72 -22.35 -17.59 -7.19
CA LYS A 72 -23.17 -17.17 -8.34
C LYS A 72 -23.73 -15.75 -8.21
N ASP A 73 -23.82 -15.23 -6.99
CA ASP A 73 -24.33 -13.90 -6.72
C ASP A 73 -23.23 -12.87 -6.99
N GLN A 74 -23.41 -12.09 -8.06
CA GLN A 74 -22.52 -11.02 -8.47
C GLN A 74 -23.30 -9.72 -8.65
N PHE A 75 -22.71 -8.62 -8.24
CA PHE A 75 -23.31 -7.30 -8.39
C PHE A 75 -22.22 -6.22 -8.44
N PRO A 76 -22.47 -5.08 -9.10
CA PRO A 76 -21.55 -3.97 -9.08
C PRO A 76 -21.58 -3.27 -7.72
N ILE A 77 -20.45 -2.72 -7.30
CA ILE A 77 -20.38 -1.79 -6.17
C ILE A 77 -20.35 -0.34 -6.66
N ASP A 78 -21.04 0.52 -5.92
CA ASP A 78 -21.18 1.96 -6.14
C ASP A 78 -20.48 2.80 -5.06
N LYS A 79 -20.11 2.18 -3.94
CA LYS A 79 -19.45 2.84 -2.83
C LYS A 79 -18.01 3.24 -3.19
N PRO A 80 -17.55 4.41 -2.69
CA PRO A 80 -16.16 4.80 -2.86
C PRO A 80 -15.23 3.80 -2.15
N GLY A 81 -14.03 3.67 -2.71
CA GLY A 81 -12.95 2.96 -2.06
C GLY A 81 -12.28 3.83 -1.00
N TYR A 82 -11.37 3.25 -0.25
CA TYR A 82 -10.47 3.97 0.64
C TYR A 82 -9.04 3.45 0.50
N VAL A 83 -8.07 4.34 0.68
CA VAL A 83 -6.65 3.99 0.66
C VAL A 83 -6.32 3.16 1.90
N TYR A 84 -6.03 1.88 1.73
CA TYR A 84 -5.65 1.00 2.84
C TYR A 84 -4.16 1.10 3.14
N SER A 85 -3.33 1.15 2.10
CA SER A 85 -1.89 1.39 2.18
C SER A 85 -1.40 1.98 0.86
N PHE A 86 -0.26 2.67 0.89
CA PHE A 86 0.37 3.21 -0.32
C PHE A 86 1.88 3.36 -0.15
N THR A 87 2.57 3.48 -1.28
CA THR A 87 4.00 3.78 -1.33
C THR A 87 4.31 4.67 -2.54
N SER A 88 5.41 5.41 -2.47
CA SER A 88 5.94 6.17 -3.59
C SER A 88 7.11 5.42 -4.22
N VAL A 89 7.06 5.24 -5.53
CA VAL A 89 8.09 4.60 -6.33
C VAL A 89 8.83 5.69 -7.08
N ASN A 90 10.12 5.83 -6.76
CA ASN A 90 11.00 6.87 -7.31
C ASN A 90 12.00 6.33 -8.33
N ARG A 91 11.98 5.02 -8.59
CA ARG A 91 12.90 4.35 -9.50
C ARG A 91 12.14 3.48 -10.48
N ASP A 92 12.61 3.45 -11.72
CA ASP A 92 12.06 2.60 -12.76
C ASP A 92 12.55 1.15 -12.63
N ARG A 93 12.14 0.30 -13.58
CA ARG A 93 12.54 -1.12 -13.60
C ARG A 93 14.04 -1.33 -13.86
N ALA A 94 14.75 -0.36 -14.44
CA ALA A 94 16.18 -0.39 -14.66
C ALA A 94 16.97 0.16 -13.44
N GLY A 95 16.27 0.69 -12.44
CA GLY A 95 16.85 1.29 -11.24
C GLY A 95 17.24 2.76 -11.41
N ALA A 96 16.92 3.38 -12.54
CA ALA A 96 17.12 4.81 -12.75
C ALA A 96 16.05 5.62 -12.02
N ASP A 97 16.41 6.82 -11.57
CA ASP A 97 15.45 7.70 -10.92
C ASP A 97 14.37 8.17 -11.92
N THR A 98 13.13 8.16 -11.49
CA THR A 98 11.98 8.65 -12.28
C THR A 98 11.90 10.16 -12.19
N GLU A 99 11.55 10.84 -13.29
CA GLU A 99 11.35 12.31 -13.31
C GLU A 99 10.35 12.79 -12.25
N LEU A 100 9.28 12.00 -12.03
CA LEU A 100 8.28 12.24 -11.00
C LEU A 100 7.94 10.93 -10.26
N PRO A 101 7.99 10.93 -8.91
CA PRO A 101 7.53 9.81 -8.10
C PRO A 101 6.10 9.38 -8.43
N ILE A 102 5.91 8.12 -8.83
CA ILE A 102 4.57 7.54 -8.95
C ILE A 102 4.11 7.03 -7.59
N THR A 103 2.82 7.20 -7.27
CA THR A 103 2.26 6.64 -6.03
C THR A 103 1.35 5.48 -6.35
N VAL A 104 1.62 4.33 -5.74
CA VAL A 104 0.83 3.10 -5.89
C VAL A 104 0.20 2.78 -4.55
N GLY A 105 -1.07 2.40 -4.55
CA GLY A 105 -1.80 2.06 -3.34
C GLY A 105 -2.70 0.85 -3.48
N LEU A 106 -2.99 0.24 -2.34
CA LEU A 106 -4.04 -0.75 -2.20
C LEU A 106 -5.33 -0.04 -1.79
N VAL A 107 -6.32 -0.05 -2.68
CA VAL A 107 -7.66 0.50 -2.43
C VAL A 107 -8.59 -0.64 -1.98
N LYS A 108 -9.26 -0.45 -0.85
CA LYS A 108 -10.25 -1.37 -0.32
C LYS A 108 -11.64 -0.74 -0.30
N PHE A 109 -12.66 -1.57 -0.12
CA PHE A 109 -14.06 -1.15 -0.12
C PHE A 109 -14.74 -1.68 1.13
N GLU A 110 -15.57 -0.85 1.76
CA GLU A 110 -16.21 -1.16 3.03
C GLU A 110 -17.05 -2.45 2.93
N GLY A 111 -16.84 -3.38 3.87
CA GLY A 111 -17.52 -4.68 3.88
C GLY A 111 -17.13 -5.65 2.75
N VAL A 112 -16.12 -5.34 1.93
CA VAL A 112 -15.67 -6.18 0.80
C VAL A 112 -14.24 -6.67 1.04
N LYS A 113 -14.03 -7.98 0.92
CA LYS A 113 -12.71 -8.62 1.04
C LYS A 113 -11.92 -8.51 -0.27
N GLY A 114 -10.61 -8.37 -0.16
CA GLY A 114 -9.72 -8.10 -1.28
C GLY A 114 -9.46 -6.60 -1.43
N GLY A 115 -9.14 -6.17 -2.64
CA GLY A 115 -8.84 -4.79 -2.97
C GLY A 115 -8.26 -4.67 -4.38
N ILE A 116 -8.07 -3.44 -4.83
CA ILE A 116 -7.46 -3.11 -6.12
C ILE A 116 -6.14 -2.40 -5.84
N VAL A 117 -5.04 -2.95 -6.34
CA VAL A 117 -3.74 -2.28 -6.33
C VAL A 117 -3.64 -1.44 -7.59
N HIS A 118 -3.49 -0.12 -7.44
CA HIS A 118 -3.43 0.79 -8.58
C HIS A 118 -2.75 2.11 -8.27
N LEU A 119 -2.55 2.94 -9.28
CA LEU A 119 -2.05 4.30 -9.13
C LEU A 119 -2.99 5.16 -8.28
N LEU A 120 -2.41 5.99 -7.42
CA LEU A 120 -3.10 7.03 -6.67
C LEU A 120 -2.73 8.41 -7.23
N GLU A 121 -3.73 9.21 -7.52
CA GLU A 121 -3.57 10.60 -7.90
C GLU A 121 -3.52 11.46 -6.63
N LYS A 122 -2.53 12.35 -6.52
CA LYS A 122 -2.36 13.17 -5.31
C LYS A 122 -3.44 14.27 -5.15
N GLY A 123 -4.12 14.68 -6.23
CA GLY A 123 -5.10 15.77 -6.21
C GLY A 123 -4.49 17.11 -5.76
N ASP A 124 -5.33 18.14 -5.60
CA ASP A 124 -4.90 19.47 -5.13
C ASP A 124 -4.49 19.50 -3.66
N SER A 125 -5.06 18.59 -2.86
CA SER A 125 -4.65 18.35 -1.47
C SER A 125 -3.46 17.41 -1.50
N ASP A 126 -2.25 17.98 -1.49
CA ASP A 126 -0.91 17.36 -1.57
C ASP A 126 -0.57 16.34 -0.44
N ARG A 127 -1.59 15.73 0.18
CA ARG A 127 -1.48 14.79 1.31
C ARG A 127 -2.41 13.60 1.10
N LEU A 128 -1.91 12.58 0.41
CA LEU A 128 -2.47 11.24 0.52
C LEU A 128 -2.35 10.74 1.96
N SER A 129 -3.37 10.06 2.46
CA SER A 129 -3.38 9.45 3.79
C SER A 129 -4.12 8.11 3.79
N ILE A 130 -3.72 7.22 4.69
CA ILE A 130 -4.44 5.97 4.93
C ILE A 130 -5.84 6.29 5.45
N GLY A 131 -6.85 5.61 4.92
CA GLY A 131 -8.27 5.83 5.22
C GLY A 131 -8.95 6.88 4.33
N MET A 132 -8.18 7.62 3.50
CA MET A 132 -8.75 8.60 2.58
C MET A 132 -9.69 7.94 1.57
N LYS A 133 -10.88 8.52 1.37
CA LYS A 133 -11.86 8.06 0.38
C LYS A 133 -11.42 8.45 -1.03
N VAL A 134 -11.53 7.49 -1.94
CA VAL A 134 -11.12 7.64 -3.34
C VAL A 134 -12.14 7.07 -4.30
N THR A 135 -12.18 7.62 -5.50
CA THR A 135 -12.96 7.10 -6.63
C THR A 135 -12.03 6.83 -7.82
N PRO A 136 -12.36 5.84 -8.66
CA PRO A 136 -11.56 5.58 -9.85
C PRO A 136 -11.76 6.71 -10.88
N SER A 137 -10.65 7.19 -11.42
CA SER A 137 -10.60 7.94 -12.67
C SER A 137 -10.45 6.91 -13.80
N LEU A 138 -11.43 6.82 -14.68
CA LEU A 138 -11.47 5.84 -15.77
C LEU A 138 -11.19 6.50 -17.12
N LYS A 139 -10.63 5.74 -18.06
CA LYS A 139 -10.60 6.13 -19.47
C LYS A 139 -12.01 6.40 -20.00
N ASN A 140 -12.06 7.16 -21.10
CA ASN A 140 -13.31 7.38 -21.82
C ASN A 140 -13.93 6.03 -22.23
N PRO A 141 -15.28 5.90 -22.23
CA PRO A 141 -15.95 4.64 -22.57
C PRO A 141 -15.45 3.97 -23.86
N SER A 142 -15.14 4.75 -24.90
CA SER A 142 -14.65 4.27 -26.20
C SER A 142 -13.22 3.71 -26.17
N GLU A 143 -12.44 4.03 -25.15
CA GLU A 143 -11.02 3.64 -25.02
C GLU A 143 -10.83 2.48 -24.05
N ARG A 144 -11.90 2.03 -23.39
CA ARG A 144 -11.85 0.95 -22.42
C ARG A 144 -11.81 -0.40 -23.14
N THR A 145 -10.97 -1.30 -22.64
CA THR A 145 -10.69 -2.63 -23.22
C THR A 145 -11.06 -3.78 -22.28
N GLY A 146 -11.40 -3.48 -21.02
CA GLY A 146 -11.56 -4.41 -19.91
C GLY A 146 -10.27 -4.66 -19.13
N ALA A 147 -9.15 -4.05 -19.52
CA ALA A 147 -7.90 -4.15 -18.77
C ALA A 147 -7.96 -3.35 -17.46
N ILE A 148 -7.18 -3.74 -16.45
CA ILE A 148 -7.08 -2.95 -15.21
C ILE A 148 -6.54 -1.53 -15.47
N THR A 149 -5.80 -1.36 -16.58
CA THR A 149 -5.29 -0.08 -17.07
C THR A 149 -6.36 0.81 -17.70
N ASP A 150 -7.62 0.36 -17.77
CA ASP A 150 -8.77 1.23 -18.04
C ASP A 150 -9.04 2.17 -16.86
N ILE A 151 -8.57 1.80 -15.66
CA ILE A 151 -8.44 2.70 -14.53
C ILE A 151 -7.15 3.49 -14.75
N LEU A 152 -7.25 4.82 -14.81
CA LEU A 152 -6.09 5.71 -14.92
C LEU A 152 -5.41 5.84 -13.56
N ALA A 153 -6.19 6.20 -12.54
CA ALA A 153 -5.75 6.32 -11.15
C ALA A 153 -6.97 6.28 -10.22
N PHE A 154 -6.76 6.16 -8.92
CA PHE A 154 -7.76 6.51 -7.91
C PHE A 154 -7.47 7.91 -7.38
N LYS A 155 -8.49 8.76 -7.39
CA LYS A 155 -8.40 10.16 -6.96
C LYS A 155 -9.17 10.39 -5.66
N PRO A 156 -8.70 11.29 -4.79
CA PRO A 156 -9.45 11.72 -3.61
C PRO A 156 -10.82 12.27 -3.99
N ILE A 157 -11.82 11.99 -3.15
CA ILE A 157 -13.12 12.65 -3.27
C ILE A 157 -12.99 13.99 -2.56
N SER A 158 -13.13 15.10 -3.30
CA SER A 158 -13.28 16.41 -2.69
C SER A 158 -14.59 16.41 -1.90
N THR A 159 -14.51 16.39 -0.58
CA THR A 159 -15.65 16.81 0.25
C THR A 159 -15.77 18.31 0.08
N GLU A 160 -16.70 18.76 -0.77
CA GLU A 160 -17.22 20.12 -0.62
C GLU A 160 -17.72 20.26 0.83
N SER A 161 -17.21 21.29 1.49
CA SER A 161 -17.52 21.57 2.88
C SER A 161 -19.03 21.72 3.04
N SER A 162 -19.66 20.80 3.77
CA SER A 162 -20.87 21.15 4.48
C SER A 162 -20.49 22.24 5.46
N SER A 163 -20.86 23.48 5.14
CA SER A 163 -20.69 24.65 5.98
C SER A 163 -21.37 24.41 7.33
N LYS A 164 -20.58 24.01 8.31
CA LYS A 164 -20.81 24.47 9.68
C LYS A 164 -19.83 25.60 9.89
N THR A 165 -20.38 26.81 9.84
CA THR A 165 -19.74 28.03 10.28
C THR A 165 -19.17 27.80 11.68
N VAL A 166 -17.85 27.61 11.75
CA VAL A 166 -17.10 27.84 12.98
C VAL A 166 -16.39 29.15 12.74
N GLU A 167 -16.78 30.14 13.53
CA GLU A 167 -16.28 31.49 13.50
C GLU A 167 -14.75 31.50 13.49
N VAL A 168 -14.20 32.27 12.56
CA VAL A 168 -12.78 32.55 12.46
C VAL A 168 -12.40 33.42 13.65
N GLY A 169 -11.98 32.77 14.74
CA GLY A 169 -11.22 33.37 15.82
C GLY A 169 -9.83 33.75 15.30
N LYS A 170 -9.65 35.07 15.16
CA LYS A 170 -8.42 35.88 15.21
C LYS A 170 -7.08 35.10 15.22
N ALA A 171 -6.26 35.40 14.22
CA ALA A 171 -4.86 34.98 14.12
C ALA A 171 -4.10 35.18 15.45
N GLU A 172 -3.69 34.07 16.07
CA GLU A 172 -2.71 34.07 17.13
C GLU A 172 -1.36 33.58 16.59
N ARG A 173 -0.39 34.46 16.80
CA ARG A 173 1.04 34.31 16.59
C ARG A 173 1.53 33.06 17.35
N TRP A 174 2.05 32.05 16.65
CA TRP A 174 2.65 30.89 17.32
C TRP A 174 3.88 31.32 18.12
N GLU A 175 3.77 31.22 19.43
CA GLU A 175 4.86 31.42 20.37
C GLU A 175 5.91 30.31 20.26
N VAL A 176 7.18 30.72 20.30
CA VAL A 176 8.40 29.96 19.99
C VAL A 176 8.80 28.95 21.11
N GLY A 177 7.89 28.58 22.03
CA GLY A 177 8.26 27.90 23.28
C GLY A 177 8.11 26.36 23.33
N ALA A 178 7.22 25.76 22.53
CA ALA A 178 6.81 24.36 22.74
C ALA A 178 7.57 23.33 21.88
N GLY A 179 7.93 23.69 20.64
CA GLY A 179 8.55 22.76 19.69
C GLY A 179 9.98 22.36 20.02
N GLU A 180 10.75 23.26 20.64
CA GLU A 180 12.16 23.02 21.00
C GLU A 180 12.30 21.93 22.08
N ASN A 181 11.37 21.89 23.05
CA ASN A 181 11.34 20.89 24.11
C ASN A 181 10.98 19.50 23.58
N GLN A 182 10.11 19.43 22.57
CA GLN A 182 9.72 18.17 21.95
C GLN A 182 10.86 17.55 21.14
N ALA A 183 11.59 18.36 20.36
CA ALA A 183 12.74 17.90 19.60
C ALA A 183 13.87 17.38 20.49
N ARG A 184 14.18 18.07 21.60
CA ARG A 184 15.15 17.60 22.61
C ARG A 184 14.75 16.26 23.23
N SER A 185 13.48 16.12 23.61
CA SER A 185 12.97 14.88 24.18
C SER A 185 13.04 13.70 23.21
N LEU A 186 12.77 13.93 21.92
CA LEU A 186 12.86 12.90 20.89
C LEU A 186 14.30 12.47 20.63
N LEU A 187 15.23 13.43 20.55
CA LEU A 187 16.65 13.12 20.36
C LEU A 187 17.19 12.26 21.52
N HIS A 188 16.87 12.62 22.76
CA HIS A 188 17.23 11.84 23.95
C HIS A 188 16.67 10.41 23.88
N SER A 189 15.41 10.26 23.46
CA SER A 189 14.80 8.94 23.31
C SER A 189 15.47 8.08 22.24
N ILE A 190 16.03 8.68 21.19
CA ILE A 190 16.76 7.94 20.14
C ILE A 190 18.13 7.48 20.66
N GLU A 191 18.86 8.37 21.35
CA GLU A 191 20.17 8.03 21.92
C GLU A 191 20.05 6.91 22.97
N GLU A 192 19.06 6.98 23.85
CA GLU A 192 18.80 5.95 24.87
C GLU A 192 18.37 4.60 24.28
N SER A 193 17.78 4.55 23.09
CA SER A 193 17.35 3.26 22.53
C SER A 193 18.52 2.40 22.06
N GLY A 194 19.71 3.00 21.86
CA GLY A 194 20.85 2.31 21.23
C GLY A 194 20.51 1.78 19.84
N TYR A 195 19.64 2.50 19.11
CA TYR A 195 19.21 2.11 17.77
C TYR A 195 20.41 2.32 16.81
N PRO A 196 20.82 1.32 16.01
CA PRO A 196 21.96 1.46 15.10
C PRO A 196 21.58 2.36 13.92
N VAL A 197 22.13 3.57 13.92
CA VAL A 197 21.87 4.58 12.88
C VAL A 197 23.07 4.66 11.94
N GLU A 198 23.29 3.63 11.15
CA GLU A 198 24.44 3.60 10.23
C GLU A 198 24.23 4.49 8.99
N GLU A 199 22.99 4.58 8.48
CA GLU A 199 22.68 5.36 7.27
C GLU A 199 22.51 6.87 7.52
N ASP A 200 22.12 7.28 8.73
CA ASP A 200 21.77 8.67 9.05
C ASP A 200 22.77 9.36 10.03
N GLU A 201 23.94 8.77 10.28
CA GLU A 201 24.86 9.17 11.36
C GLU A 201 25.36 10.63 11.23
N MET A 202 25.78 11.03 10.02
CA MET A 202 26.16 12.42 9.72
C MET A 202 24.98 13.39 9.90
N THR A 203 23.75 12.97 9.60
CA THR A 203 22.57 13.83 9.71
C THR A 203 22.11 13.96 11.16
N ILE A 204 22.22 12.90 11.97
CA ILE A 204 21.96 12.95 13.41
C ILE A 204 22.95 13.88 14.12
N SER A 205 24.24 13.82 13.78
CA SER A 205 25.22 14.72 14.40
C SER A 205 24.93 16.20 14.11
N SER A 206 24.47 16.52 12.89
CA SER A 206 24.00 17.84 12.50
C SER A 206 22.73 18.27 13.27
N LEU A 207 21.73 17.38 13.36
CA LEU A 207 20.51 17.61 14.14
C LEU A 207 20.81 17.87 15.62
N ARG A 208 21.73 17.09 16.21
CA ARG A 208 22.18 17.26 17.60
C ARG A 208 22.79 18.64 17.82
N SER A 209 23.65 19.08 16.91
CA SER A 209 24.25 20.42 16.96
C SER A 209 23.18 21.52 16.91
N LYS A 210 22.22 21.44 15.97
CA LYS A 210 21.14 22.42 15.84
C LYS A 210 20.22 22.48 17.05
N ILE A 211 19.78 21.33 17.55
CA ILE A 211 18.89 21.23 18.73
C ILE A 211 19.61 21.71 20.00
N SER A 212 20.91 21.46 20.13
CA SER A 212 21.71 21.97 21.26
C SER A 212 21.84 23.49 21.24
N LYS A 213 21.87 24.10 20.05
CA LYS A 213 21.95 25.55 19.85
C LYS A 213 20.60 26.27 19.86
N GLY A 214 19.49 25.53 19.95
CA GLY A 214 18.14 26.10 19.87
C GLY A 214 17.76 26.63 18.49
N GLU A 215 18.43 26.14 17.44
CA GLU A 215 18.12 26.54 16.06
C GLU A 215 16.81 25.88 15.59
N LEU A 216 16.06 26.60 14.75
CA LEU A 216 14.85 26.06 14.13
C LEU A 216 15.20 24.93 13.16
N LEU A 217 14.54 23.79 13.33
CA LEU A 217 14.65 22.67 12.40
C LEU A 217 13.86 22.97 11.13
N THR A 218 14.43 22.59 9.99
CA THR A 218 13.67 22.53 8.73
C THR A 218 12.59 21.45 8.81
N ARG A 219 11.59 21.53 7.93
CA ARG A 219 10.51 20.54 7.86
C ARG A 219 10.99 19.13 7.54
N GLU A 220 12.11 19.00 6.83
CA GLU A 220 12.72 17.71 6.51
C GLU A 220 13.46 17.12 7.72
N GLU A 221 14.20 17.96 8.43
CA GLU A 221 14.88 17.62 9.69
C GLU A 221 13.91 17.17 10.78
N ASP A 222 12.79 17.89 10.94
CA ASP A 222 11.73 17.54 11.89
C ASP A 222 11.08 16.18 11.54
N ARG A 223 10.78 15.95 10.26
CA ARG A 223 10.27 14.65 9.78
C ARG A 223 11.25 13.52 9.99
N LEU A 224 12.55 13.76 9.77
CA LEU A 224 13.59 12.78 9.99
C LEU A 224 13.71 12.42 11.47
N LEU A 225 13.70 13.43 12.35
CA LEU A 225 13.74 13.26 13.81
C LEU A 225 12.55 12.41 14.30
N HIS A 226 11.34 12.70 13.83
CA HIS A 226 10.16 11.91 14.15
C HIS A 226 10.26 10.47 13.63
N ARG A 227 10.69 10.27 12.38
CA ARG A 227 10.88 8.94 11.79
C ARG A 227 11.89 8.09 12.58
N LEU A 228 13.02 8.68 12.96
CA LEU A 228 14.04 8.03 13.78
C LEU A 228 13.51 7.71 15.18
N GLY A 229 12.73 8.62 15.77
CA GLY A 229 12.05 8.39 17.04
C GLY A 229 11.10 7.20 16.99
N ASP A 230 10.39 6.99 15.87
CA ASP A 230 9.50 5.85 15.69
C ASP A 230 10.30 4.53 15.59
N LYS A 231 11.37 4.53 14.80
CA LYS A 231 12.28 3.36 14.69
C LYS A 231 12.92 3.00 16.03
N ALA A 232 13.37 3.99 16.79
CA ALA A 232 13.93 3.82 18.12
C ALA A 232 12.93 3.16 19.10
N ARG A 233 11.64 3.54 19.04
CA ARG A 233 10.60 2.93 19.87
C ARG A 233 10.32 1.49 19.49
N GLU A 234 10.24 1.18 18.19
CA GLU A 234 10.08 -0.21 17.72
C GLU A 234 11.30 -1.06 18.08
N TRP A 235 12.52 -0.52 17.98
CA TRP A 235 13.74 -1.20 18.42
C TRP A 235 13.71 -1.57 19.90
N ARG A 236 13.33 -0.64 20.79
CA ARG A 236 13.18 -0.95 22.23
C ARG A 236 12.17 -2.06 22.48
N LYS A 237 11.05 -2.09 21.75
CA LYS A 237 10.05 -3.17 21.87
C LYS A 237 10.64 -4.51 21.46
N ALA A 238 11.38 -4.55 20.35
CA ALA A 238 12.03 -5.75 19.85
C ALA A 238 13.12 -6.27 20.81
N VAL A 239 13.95 -5.38 21.36
CA VAL A 239 14.96 -5.74 22.38
C VAL A 239 14.28 -6.30 23.63
N LYS A 240 13.20 -5.66 24.09
CA LYS A 240 12.43 -6.14 25.24
C LYS A 240 11.81 -7.52 24.97
N SER A 241 11.15 -7.72 23.83
CA SER A 241 10.55 -9.03 23.52
C SER A 241 11.62 -10.11 23.36
N SER A 242 12.78 -9.76 22.79
CA SER A 242 13.93 -10.67 22.70
C SER A 242 14.44 -11.07 24.08
N SER A 243 14.58 -10.12 25.01
CA SER A 243 14.99 -10.40 26.39
C SER A 243 14.00 -11.23 27.21
N GLU A 244 12.72 -11.21 26.82
CA GLU A 244 11.64 -11.99 27.46
C GLU A 244 11.48 -13.39 26.83
N THR A 245 12.21 -13.71 25.76
CA THR A 245 12.14 -15.02 25.11
C THR A 245 12.96 -16.03 25.89
N GLU A 246 12.36 -17.14 26.33
CA GLU A 246 13.10 -18.19 27.03
C GLU A 246 14.09 -18.89 26.08
N PRO A 247 15.30 -19.26 26.55
CA PRO A 247 16.28 -19.95 25.70
C PRO A 247 15.77 -21.26 25.07
N ALA A 248 14.77 -21.89 25.69
CA ALA A 248 14.14 -23.10 25.18
C ALA A 248 13.22 -22.86 23.97
N ASP A 249 12.75 -21.63 23.76
CA ASP A 249 11.88 -21.23 22.63
C ASP A 249 12.69 -20.73 21.42
N THR A 250 14.01 -20.60 21.57
CA THR A 250 14.93 -20.26 20.48
C THR A 250 15.60 -21.52 19.94
N LEU A 251 15.50 -21.75 18.62
CA LEU A 251 16.25 -22.82 17.95
C LEU A 251 17.75 -22.66 18.25
N SER A 252 18.43 -23.75 18.60
CA SER A 252 19.88 -23.74 18.76
C SER A 252 20.54 -23.33 17.44
N GLY A 253 21.21 -22.17 17.46
CA GLY A 253 22.06 -21.71 16.35
C GLY A 253 23.35 -22.51 16.22
#